data_AF-A0A212D327-F1
#
_entry.id   AF-A0A212D327-F1
#
_cell.length_a   1.000
_cell.length_b   1.000
_cell.length_c   1.000
_cell.angle_alpha   90.00
_cell.angle_beta   90.00
_cell.angle_gamma   90.00
#
_symmetry.space_group_name_H-M   'P 1'
#
loop_
_entity.id
_entity.type
_entity.pdbx_description
1 polymer ?
#
loop_
_entity_poly.entity_id
_entity_poly.type
_entity_poly.pdbx_seq_one_letter_code
_entity_poly.pdbx_strand_id
1 'polypeptide(L)'
;MGVSTVTATRILKGQMNGKLGPETSLAMDQFPYMALSKTYNVDRDVPDSAGTATAYLCGVKGNYGTIGVSAAARFDQCNTTHGNEVTSVMNRAKKAGKSVGVVTTTRVQHASPAGAYAHTVNRNWYSDAQMSAGAKKEGCQDIAKQMVYNMDIDTRETQSPGA
;
A
#
# COMPACT_ATOMS: atom_id res chain seq x y z
N MET A 1 7.05 2.09 -10.36
CA MET A 1 7.84 1.57 -11.50
C MET A 1 7.07 1.87 -12.78
N GLY A 2 7.41 2.96 -13.48
CA GLY A 2 6.74 3.35 -14.72
C GLY A 2 7.27 2.56 -15.93
N VAL A 3 6.67 2.75 -17.11
CA VAL A 3 7.06 2.04 -18.35
C VAL A 3 8.53 2.28 -18.70
N SER A 4 9.02 3.52 -18.56
CA SER A 4 10.43 3.85 -18.77
C SER A 4 11.36 3.08 -17.82
N THR A 5 10.99 2.97 -16.54
CA THR A 5 11.71 2.17 -15.55
C THR A 5 11.76 0.69 -15.94
N VAL A 6 10.64 0.13 -16.43
CA VAL A 6 10.59 -1.27 -16.89
C VAL A 6 11.60 -1.51 -18.01
N THR A 7 11.61 -0.66 -19.04
CA THR A 7 12.55 -0.83 -20.16
C THR A 7 14.01 -0.63 -19.75
N ALA A 8 14.30 0.35 -18.89
CA ALA A 8 15.66 0.53 -18.36
C ALA A 8 16.12 -0.68 -17.53
N THR A 9 15.26 -1.23 -16.66
CA THR A 9 15.55 -2.45 -15.88
C THR A 9 15.72 -3.67 -16.77
N ARG A 10 14.97 -3.77 -17.88
CA ARG A 10 15.13 -4.85 -18.88
C ARG A 10 16.55 -4.85 -19.46
N ILE A 11 17.00 -3.70 -19.95
CA ILE A 11 18.34 -3.52 -20.53
C ILE A 11 19.40 -3.85 -19.49
N LEU A 12 19.29 -3.28 -18.28
CA LEU A 12 20.23 -3.53 -17.19
C LEU A 12 20.31 -5.02 -16.84
N LYS A 13 19.17 -5.70 -16.68
CA LYS A 13 19.14 -7.14 -16.37
C LYS A 13 19.78 -7.96 -17.48
N GLY A 14 19.54 -7.64 -18.75
CA GLY A 14 20.19 -8.33 -19.87
C GLY A 14 21.71 -8.17 -19.84
N GLN A 15 22.19 -6.93 -19.66
CA GLN A 15 23.62 -6.64 -19.58
C GLN A 15 24.31 -7.32 -18.40
N MET A 16 23.66 -7.36 -17.22
CA MET A 16 24.16 -8.09 -16.06
C MET A 16 24.26 -9.61 -16.28
N ASN A 17 23.57 -10.15 -17.30
CA ASN A 17 23.62 -11.56 -17.68
C ASN A 17 24.42 -11.79 -18.98
N GLY A 18 25.28 -10.85 -19.38
CA GLY A 18 26.14 -10.98 -20.57
C GLY A 18 25.40 -10.88 -21.91
N LYS A 19 24.17 -10.34 -21.92
CA LYS A 19 23.37 -10.09 -23.13
C LYS A 19 23.44 -8.61 -23.55
N LEU A 20 22.94 -8.28 -24.74
CA LEU A 20 22.95 -6.89 -25.22
C LEU A 20 21.98 -6.01 -24.42
N GLY A 21 20.88 -6.59 -23.93
CA GLY A 21 19.96 -5.92 -23.02
C GLY A 21 18.51 -5.98 -23.47
N PRO A 22 18.10 -5.19 -24.48
CA PRO A 22 16.70 -4.95 -24.80
C PRO A 22 15.91 -6.19 -25.22
N GLU A 23 16.57 -7.19 -25.79
CA GLU A 23 16.02 -8.48 -26.19
C GLU A 23 15.79 -9.45 -25.02
N THR A 24 16.32 -9.14 -23.83
CA THR A 24 16.18 -10.00 -22.65
C THR A 24 14.82 -9.78 -21.98
N SER A 25 14.02 -10.83 -21.81
CA SER A 25 12.77 -10.72 -21.06
C SER A 25 12.98 -10.62 -19.54
N LEU A 26 12.29 -9.68 -18.91
CA LEU A 26 12.04 -9.70 -17.47
C LEU A 26 11.05 -10.83 -17.13
N ALA A 27 11.01 -11.24 -15.85
CA ALA A 27 9.99 -12.20 -15.41
C ALA A 27 8.56 -11.64 -15.63
N MET A 28 8.38 -10.33 -15.43
CA MET A 28 7.10 -9.65 -15.68
C MET A 28 6.71 -9.56 -17.16
N ASP A 29 7.68 -9.68 -18.09
CA ASP A 29 7.40 -9.65 -19.53
C ASP A 29 6.75 -10.95 -20.02
N GLN A 30 6.78 -12.02 -19.21
CA GLN A 30 6.20 -13.33 -19.54
C GLN A 30 4.71 -13.42 -19.17
N PHE A 31 4.14 -12.39 -18.55
CA PHE A 31 2.71 -12.36 -18.20
C PHE A 31 1.87 -12.24 -19.48
N PRO A 32 0.84 -13.07 -19.68
CA PRO A 32 0.08 -13.11 -20.94
C PRO A 32 -0.91 -11.95 -21.11
N TYR A 33 -1.24 -11.24 -20.02
CA TYR A 33 -2.21 -10.15 -20.01
C TYR A 33 -1.54 -8.85 -19.59
N MET A 34 -1.77 -7.80 -20.38
CA MET A 34 -1.28 -6.45 -20.12
C MET A 34 -2.45 -5.46 -20.20
N ALA A 35 -2.44 -4.49 -19.29
CA ALA A 35 -3.36 -3.36 -19.31
C ALA A 35 -2.61 -2.08 -18.91
N LEU A 36 -3.14 -0.94 -19.34
CA LEU A 36 -2.71 0.37 -18.86
C LEU A 36 -3.58 0.80 -17.68
N SER A 37 -2.97 1.40 -16.66
CA SER A 37 -3.66 1.87 -15.46
C SER A 37 -3.57 3.39 -15.36
N LYS A 38 -4.72 4.07 -15.25
CA LYS A 38 -4.80 5.53 -15.04
C LYS A 38 -4.67 5.86 -13.56
N THR A 39 -3.53 6.42 -13.17
CA THR A 39 -3.08 6.49 -11.77
C THR A 39 -3.53 7.70 -10.96
N TYR A 40 -4.19 8.70 -11.58
CA TYR A 40 -4.60 9.94 -10.89
C TYR A 40 -5.30 9.68 -9.54
N ASN A 41 -5.00 10.48 -8.52
CA ASN A 41 -5.81 10.59 -7.31
C ASN A 41 -7.03 11.48 -7.59
N VAL A 42 -8.06 11.42 -6.76
CA VAL A 42 -9.29 12.19 -7.02
C VAL A 42 -9.02 13.70 -7.08
N ASP A 43 -8.07 14.18 -6.29
CA ASP A 43 -7.71 15.59 -6.16
C ASP A 43 -6.42 15.99 -6.90
N ARG A 44 -5.66 15.03 -7.46
CA ARG A 44 -4.39 15.30 -8.18
C ARG A 44 -4.12 14.36 -9.35
N ASP A 45 -3.74 14.95 -10.48
CA ASP A 45 -3.38 14.21 -11.71
C ASP A 45 -2.09 13.38 -11.55
N VAL A 46 -1.07 13.99 -10.92
CA VAL A 46 0.17 13.30 -10.52
C VAL A 46 -0.02 12.80 -9.09
N PRO A 47 -0.20 11.49 -8.87
CA PRO A 47 -0.61 10.96 -7.59
C PRO A 47 0.57 10.75 -6.63
N ASP A 48 0.25 10.42 -5.39
CA ASP A 48 1.21 9.84 -4.44
C ASP A 48 1.00 8.33 -4.22
N SER A 49 1.90 7.73 -3.43
CA SER A 49 1.80 6.31 -3.05
C SER A 49 0.56 5.99 -2.20
N ALA A 50 0.06 6.92 -1.38
CA ALA A 50 -1.05 6.68 -0.46
C ALA A 50 -2.39 6.56 -1.19
N GLY A 51 -2.77 7.58 -1.97
CA GLY A 51 -4.03 7.55 -2.69
C GLY A 51 -4.06 6.44 -3.75
N THR A 52 -2.90 6.09 -4.34
CA THR A 52 -2.79 4.95 -5.26
C THR A 52 -2.89 3.61 -4.54
N ALA A 53 -2.33 3.46 -3.34
CA ALA A 53 -2.49 2.25 -2.53
C ALA A 53 -3.96 1.96 -2.22
N THR A 54 -4.73 2.98 -1.84
CA THR A 54 -6.18 2.86 -1.66
C THR A 54 -6.87 2.38 -2.95
N ALA A 55 -6.46 2.89 -4.11
CA ALA A 55 -7.03 2.46 -5.39
C ALA A 55 -6.75 0.98 -5.70
N TYR A 56 -5.50 0.54 -5.69
CA TYR A 56 -5.16 -0.84 -6.10
C TYR A 56 -5.34 -1.90 -4.99
N LEU A 57 -5.42 -1.51 -3.71
CA LEU A 57 -5.66 -2.45 -2.60
C LEU A 57 -7.09 -2.45 -2.09
N CYS A 58 -7.83 -1.33 -2.19
CA CYS A 58 -9.22 -1.25 -1.71
C CYS A 58 -10.24 -1.19 -2.85
N GLY A 59 -9.84 -0.77 -4.05
CA GLY A 59 -10.73 -0.63 -5.21
C GLY A 59 -11.48 0.71 -5.25
N VAL A 60 -11.06 1.71 -4.48
CA VAL A 60 -11.65 3.06 -4.42
C VAL A 60 -10.54 4.09 -4.54
N LYS A 61 -10.71 5.11 -5.40
CA LYS A 61 -9.73 6.21 -5.46
C LYS A 61 -9.86 7.11 -4.23
N GLY A 62 -8.74 7.38 -3.57
CA GLY A 62 -8.63 8.34 -2.47
C GLY A 62 -8.00 9.66 -2.90
N ASN A 63 -7.88 10.58 -1.94
CA ASN A 63 -7.15 11.84 -2.08
C ASN A 63 -5.65 11.65 -1.81
N TYR A 64 -4.84 12.54 -2.35
CA TYR A 64 -3.40 12.60 -2.13
C TYR A 64 -3.06 12.56 -0.62
N GLY A 65 -2.12 11.69 -0.24
CA GLY A 65 -1.62 11.60 1.14
C GLY A 65 -2.51 10.83 2.12
N THR A 66 -3.68 10.34 1.67
CA THR A 66 -4.62 9.54 2.48
C THR A 66 -4.54 8.05 2.14
N ILE A 67 -4.71 7.17 3.14
CA ILE A 67 -4.55 5.72 3.01
C ILE A 67 -5.83 5.04 3.48
N GLY A 68 -6.40 4.15 2.67
CA GLY A 68 -7.52 3.30 3.07
C GLY A 68 -8.81 4.08 3.38
N VAL A 69 -8.93 5.32 2.93
CA VAL A 69 -10.14 6.14 3.08
C VAL A 69 -10.60 6.67 1.71
N SER A 70 -11.90 6.87 1.56
CA SER A 70 -12.52 7.45 0.37
C SER A 70 -12.10 8.91 0.17
N ALA A 71 -12.35 9.45 -1.01
CA ALA A 71 -12.08 10.86 -1.32
C ALA A 71 -13.00 11.86 -0.59
N ALA A 72 -13.95 11.41 0.23
CA ALA A 72 -14.66 12.29 1.15
C ALA A 72 -13.80 12.67 2.37
N ALA A 73 -12.80 11.85 2.74
CA ALA A 73 -11.82 12.22 3.75
C ALA A 73 -10.88 13.33 3.24
N ARG A 74 -10.30 14.11 4.15
CA ARG A 74 -9.40 15.22 3.83
C ARG A 74 -8.05 15.02 4.48
N PHE A 75 -6.98 15.29 3.72
CA PHE A 75 -5.62 15.14 4.19
C PHE A 75 -5.40 15.89 5.50
N ASP A 76 -4.82 15.21 6.49
CA ASP A 76 -4.48 15.72 7.82
C ASP A 76 -5.66 16.22 8.68
N GLN A 77 -6.90 15.86 8.34
CA GLN A 77 -8.12 16.21 9.11
C GLN A 77 -8.73 14.96 9.73
N CYS A 78 -8.31 14.62 10.96
CA CYS A 78 -8.68 13.37 11.63
C CYS A 78 -10.19 13.14 11.70
N ASN A 79 -10.94 14.17 12.07
CA ASN A 79 -12.41 14.19 12.09
C ASN A 79 -13.10 13.79 10.76
N THR A 80 -12.41 13.76 9.62
CA THR A 80 -12.95 13.29 8.34
C THR A 80 -12.69 11.81 8.04
N THR A 81 -12.04 11.08 8.95
CA THR A 81 -11.70 9.66 8.77
C THR A 81 -12.94 8.78 8.90
N HIS A 82 -13.72 8.97 9.97
CA HIS A 82 -14.79 8.06 10.34
C HIS A 82 -15.94 8.08 9.34
N GLY A 83 -16.38 6.90 8.90
CA GLY A 83 -17.39 6.72 7.87
C GLY A 83 -16.84 6.73 6.44
N ASN A 84 -15.55 7.03 6.27
CA ASN A 84 -14.88 7.06 4.97
C ASN A 84 -13.89 5.90 4.78
N GLU A 85 -13.75 5.00 5.75
CA GLU A 85 -12.87 3.83 5.64
C GLU A 85 -13.29 2.89 4.50
N VAL A 86 -12.34 2.44 3.69
CA VAL A 86 -12.57 1.49 2.59
C VAL A 86 -11.75 0.23 2.79
N THR A 87 -12.42 -0.93 2.85
CA THR A 87 -11.79 -2.21 3.20
C THR A 87 -10.93 -2.77 2.06
N SER A 88 -9.68 -3.11 2.38
CA SER A 88 -8.74 -3.70 1.42
C SER A 88 -9.16 -5.11 0.97
N VAL A 89 -8.65 -5.56 -0.18
CA VAL A 89 -8.77 -6.95 -0.64
C VAL A 89 -8.08 -7.90 0.33
N MET A 90 -6.98 -7.49 0.96
CA MET A 90 -6.26 -8.29 1.96
C MET A 90 -7.15 -8.55 3.18
N ASN A 91 -7.82 -7.52 3.71
CA ASN A 91 -8.75 -7.66 4.83
C ASN A 91 -9.94 -8.57 4.45
N ARG A 92 -10.48 -8.41 3.24
CA ARG A 92 -11.52 -9.32 2.70
C ARG A 92 -11.04 -10.76 2.58
N ALA A 93 -9.79 -10.99 2.14
CA ALA A 93 -9.20 -12.31 2.05
C ALA A 93 -9.05 -12.96 3.43
N LYS A 94 -8.59 -12.20 4.44
CA LYS A 94 -8.49 -12.68 5.82
C LYS A 94 -9.86 -13.05 6.40
N LYS A 95 -10.87 -12.21 6.18
CA LYS A 95 -12.27 -12.51 6.55
C LYS A 95 -12.82 -13.77 5.87
N ALA A 96 -12.31 -14.11 4.69
CA ALA A 96 -12.62 -15.35 3.98
C ALA A 96 -11.76 -16.55 4.42
N GLY A 97 -11.04 -16.46 5.55
CA GLY A 97 -10.23 -17.55 6.11
C GLY A 97 -8.91 -17.81 5.39
N LYS A 98 -8.45 -16.89 4.53
CA LYS A 98 -7.14 -16.99 3.87
C LYS A 98 -6.06 -16.38 4.75
N SER A 99 -4.88 -16.99 4.79
CA SER A 99 -3.69 -16.32 5.32
C SER A 99 -3.30 -15.13 4.44
N VAL A 100 -2.76 -14.09 5.07
CA VAL A 100 -2.34 -12.85 4.43
C VAL A 100 -0.96 -12.42 4.93
N GLY A 101 -0.22 -11.69 4.09
CA GLY A 101 1.10 -11.19 4.45
C GLY A 101 1.47 -9.95 3.65
N VAL A 102 2.30 -9.09 4.27
CA VAL A 102 2.80 -7.84 3.65
C VAL A 102 4.33 -7.93 3.59
N VAL A 103 4.88 -7.81 2.38
CA VAL A 103 6.33 -7.81 2.15
C VAL A 103 6.71 -6.53 1.43
N THR A 104 7.71 -5.82 1.95
CA THR A 104 8.20 -4.57 1.36
C THR A 104 9.67 -4.36 1.73
N THR A 105 10.40 -3.60 0.92
CA THR A 105 11.74 -3.09 1.24
C THR A 105 11.71 -1.73 1.93
N THR A 106 10.52 -1.14 2.10
CA THR A 106 10.32 0.09 2.87
C THR A 106 10.00 -0.24 4.34
N ARG A 107 9.79 0.77 5.18
CA ARG A 107 9.15 0.55 6.48
C ARG A 107 7.75 -0.05 6.26
N VAL A 108 7.33 -1.02 7.08
CA VAL A 108 6.01 -1.67 6.93
C VAL A 108 4.83 -0.71 7.11
N GLN A 109 5.06 0.44 7.75
CA GLN A 109 4.14 1.55 7.93
C GLN A 109 4.12 2.54 6.74
N HIS A 110 4.90 2.30 5.69
CA HIS A 110 4.90 3.18 4.52
C HIS A 110 3.55 3.12 3.79
N ALA A 111 3.25 4.13 2.97
CA ALA A 111 1.94 4.27 2.34
C ALA A 111 1.46 3.03 1.55
N SER A 112 2.33 2.43 0.73
CA SER A 112 1.99 1.26 -0.08
C SER A 112 1.63 0.01 0.74
N PRO A 113 2.44 -0.46 1.71
CA PRO A 113 2.03 -1.56 2.58
C PRO A 113 0.85 -1.20 3.50
N ALA A 114 0.81 0.04 4.01
CA ALA A 114 -0.26 0.50 4.89
C ALA A 114 -1.64 0.47 4.23
N GLY A 115 -1.75 0.69 2.91
CA GLY A 115 -3.03 0.56 2.20
C GLY A 115 -3.67 -0.84 2.28
N ALA A 116 -2.93 -1.85 2.74
CA ALA A 116 -3.48 -3.18 2.95
C ALA A 116 -4.24 -3.31 4.28
N TYR A 117 -3.95 -2.49 5.29
CA TYR A 117 -4.47 -2.67 6.66
C TYR A 117 -4.91 -1.39 7.38
N ALA A 118 -4.41 -0.22 6.97
CA ALA A 118 -4.62 1.05 7.66
C ALA A 118 -5.67 1.93 6.99
N HIS A 119 -6.32 2.75 7.81
CA HIS A 119 -7.23 3.84 7.47
C HIS A 119 -6.70 5.11 8.13
N THR A 120 -6.15 6.04 7.34
CA THR A 120 -5.60 7.29 7.87
C THR A 120 -5.69 8.43 6.86
N VAL A 121 -6.00 9.62 7.36
CA VAL A 121 -6.00 10.87 6.60
C VAL A 121 -4.60 11.46 6.40
N ASN A 122 -3.57 10.92 7.06
CA ASN A 122 -2.20 11.39 6.88
C ASN A 122 -1.22 10.22 6.88
N ARG A 123 -0.63 9.95 5.71
CA ARG A 123 0.40 8.92 5.50
C ARG A 123 1.67 9.08 6.34
N ASN A 124 1.89 10.23 6.97
CA ASN A 124 3.07 10.51 7.79
C ASN A 124 2.89 10.15 9.27
N TRP A 125 1.70 9.71 9.70
CA TRP A 125 1.44 9.25 11.07
C TRP A 125 1.97 7.83 11.29
N TYR A 126 3.28 7.63 11.11
CA TYR A 126 3.93 6.33 11.21
C TYR A 126 3.82 5.71 12.60
N SER A 127 4.10 6.53 13.63
CA SER A 127 3.81 6.26 15.02
C SER A 127 3.10 7.48 15.63
N ASP A 128 2.70 7.35 16.88
CA ASP A 128 2.04 8.42 17.61
C ASP A 128 2.92 9.69 17.72
N ALA A 129 4.25 9.56 17.66
CA ALA A 129 5.19 10.68 17.70
C ALA A 129 5.01 11.69 16.54
N GLN A 130 4.46 11.25 15.39
CA GLN A 130 4.17 12.15 14.26
C GLN A 130 2.75 12.70 14.25
N MET A 131 1.93 12.38 15.26
CA MET A 131 0.54 12.83 15.34
C MET A 131 0.39 14.06 16.22
N SER A 132 -0.46 14.99 15.80
CA SER A 132 -0.87 16.11 16.65
C SER A 132 -1.68 15.62 17.86
N ALA A 133 -1.62 16.36 18.96
CA ALA A 133 -2.43 16.06 20.13
C ALA A 133 -3.95 16.09 19.82
N GLY A 134 -4.37 16.95 18.88
CA GLY A 134 -5.75 17.01 18.38
C GLY A 134 -6.17 15.71 17.71
N ALA A 135 -5.38 15.22 16.74
CA ALA A 135 -5.68 13.96 16.04
C ALA A 135 -5.73 12.75 16.99
N LYS A 136 -4.83 12.69 17.99
CA LYS A 136 -4.86 11.65 19.03
C LYS A 136 -6.14 11.72 19.86
N LYS A 137 -6.58 12.93 20.26
CA LYS A 137 -7.81 13.14 21.03
C LYS A 137 -9.07 12.83 20.22
N GLU A 138 -9.07 13.10 18.92
CA GLU A 138 -10.14 12.77 17.98
C GLU A 138 -10.21 11.26 17.66
N GLY A 139 -9.27 10.46 18.17
CA GLY A 139 -9.32 9.00 18.09
C GLY A 139 -8.61 8.40 16.87
N CYS A 140 -7.96 9.22 16.02
CA CYS A 140 -7.10 8.68 14.98
C CYS A 140 -5.93 7.90 15.60
N GLN A 141 -5.59 6.80 14.95
CA GLN A 141 -4.50 5.93 15.36
C GLN A 141 -3.34 6.05 14.36
N ASP A 142 -2.11 5.95 14.86
CA ASP A 142 -0.94 5.85 14.01
C ASP A 142 -0.91 4.52 13.23
N ILE A 143 -0.18 4.50 12.12
CA ILE A 143 -0.12 3.37 11.20
C ILE A 143 0.47 2.13 11.88
N ALA A 144 1.45 2.28 12.79
CA ALA A 144 2.02 1.15 13.52
C ALA A 144 1.00 0.47 14.45
N LYS A 145 0.18 1.25 15.17
CA LYS A 145 -0.93 0.70 15.97
C LYS A 145 -1.94 -0.01 15.07
N GLN A 146 -2.33 0.60 13.97
CA GLN A 146 -3.28 0.01 13.02
C GLN A 146 -2.78 -1.31 12.41
N MET A 147 -1.47 -1.46 12.18
CA MET A 147 -0.87 -2.70 11.69
C MET A 147 -1.13 -3.89 12.60
N VAL A 148 -1.14 -3.67 13.92
CA VAL A 148 -1.30 -4.72 14.93
C VAL A 148 -2.77 -4.98 15.25
N TYR A 149 -3.62 -3.94 15.21
CA TYR A 149 -4.98 -4.01 15.76
C TYR A 149 -6.12 -4.00 14.74
N ASN A 150 -5.91 -3.54 13.49
CA ASN A 150 -7.02 -3.45 12.52
C ASN A 150 -7.42 -4.83 11.95
N MET A 151 -6.46 -5.74 11.84
CA MET A 151 -6.68 -7.11 11.36
C MET A 151 -5.51 -8.02 11.74
N ASP A 152 -5.78 -9.32 11.78
CA ASP A 152 -4.73 -10.32 11.89
C ASP A 152 -3.97 -10.47 10.57
N ILE A 153 -2.65 -10.29 10.62
CA ILE A 153 -1.72 -10.45 9.50
C ILE A 153 -0.79 -11.60 9.88
N ASP A 154 -0.89 -12.71 9.16
CA ASP A 154 -0.22 -13.96 9.50
C ASP A 154 1.31 -13.76 9.55
N THR A 155 1.88 -13.90 10.74
CA THR A 155 3.32 -14.13 10.91
C THR A 155 3.55 -15.63 10.82
N ARG A 156 4.63 -16.07 10.18
CA ARG A 156 5.01 -17.48 10.32
C ARG A 156 5.31 -17.73 11.79
N GLU A 157 4.44 -18.43 12.50
CA GLU A 157 4.90 -19.24 13.62
C GLU A 157 5.89 -20.24 13.02
N THR A 158 7.17 -20.06 13.32
CA THR A 158 8.07 -21.21 13.32
C THR A 158 7.53 -22.14 14.39
N GLN A 159 6.62 -23.04 14.02
CA GLN A 159 6.41 -24.25 14.78
C GLN A 159 7.78 -24.91 14.84
N SER A 160 8.46 -24.79 15.98
CA SER A 160 9.55 -25.71 16.31
C SER A 160 8.96 -27.10 16.14
N PRO A 161 9.55 -27.97 15.29
CA PRO A 161 9.10 -29.35 15.24
C PRO A 161 9.20 -29.89 16.67
N GLY A 162 8.11 -30.51 17.14
CA GLY A 162 7.94 -30.94 18.53
C GLY A 162 9.16 -31.68 19.08
N ALA A 163 9.44 -31.43 20.35
CA ALA A 163 10.23 -32.33 21.18
C ALA A 163 9.43 -33.61 21.49
#